data_AF-A0A1F8S3N6-F1
#
_entry.id   AF-A0A1F8S3N6-F1
#
_cell.length_a   1.000
_cell.length_b   1.000
_cell.length_c   1.000
_cell.angle_alpha   90.00
_cell.angle_beta   90.00
_cell.angle_gamma   90.00
#
_symmetry.space_group_name_H-M   'P 1'
#
loop_
_entity.id
_entity.type
_entity.pdbx_description
1 polymer ?
#
loop_
_entity_poly.entity_id
_entity_poly.type
_entity_poly.pdbx_seq_one_letter_code
_entity_poly.pdbx_strand_id
1 'polypeptide(L)'
;MPQNLGIMFGALPVVAPDIKPDTLGFAEPTPLCSAPDAQRGLFDPDCPLVMPIDIGTSVLLSAPGLLLALLAFGRRPIVRLALGGGLSVVAIALFNLSHFSQGWVQWGYRFSLDFIPFLLPLVALGAARADGRPRLVAVVLVVAGALVNLWGVTWGQLLGW
;
A
#
# COMPACT_ATOMS: atom_id res chain seq x y z
N MET A 1 -10.01 4.92 -14.57
CA MET A 1 -9.03 5.85 -13.95
C MET A 1 -9.39 6.27 -12.52
N PRO A 2 -10.57 6.87 -12.20
CA PRO A 2 -10.83 7.42 -10.86
C PRO A 2 -10.83 6.35 -9.75
N GLN A 3 -11.45 5.20 -10.00
CA GLN A 3 -11.49 4.07 -9.07
C GLN A 3 -10.09 3.54 -8.75
N ASN A 4 -9.31 3.19 -9.77
CA ASN A 4 -7.94 2.68 -9.60
C ASN A 4 -7.03 3.64 -8.83
N LEU A 5 -7.21 4.95 -9.05
CA LEU A 5 -6.48 5.99 -8.32
C LEU A 5 -6.91 6.03 -6.84
N GLY A 6 -8.21 5.92 -6.57
CA GLY A 6 -8.76 5.80 -5.23
C GLY A 6 -8.23 4.57 -4.48
N ILE A 7 -8.14 3.43 -5.16
CA ILE A 7 -7.60 2.19 -4.56
C ILE A 7 -6.10 2.33 -4.31
N MET A 8 -5.33 2.74 -5.32
CA MET A 8 -3.88 2.88 -5.26
C MET A 8 -3.41 3.75 -4.09
N PHE A 9 -4.13 4.85 -3.82
CA PHE A 9 -3.72 5.80 -2.78
C PHE A 9 -4.55 5.74 -1.49
N GLY A 10 -5.80 5.28 -1.55
CA GLY A 10 -6.79 5.42 -0.48
C GLY A 10 -7.46 4.15 0.01
N ALA A 11 -7.20 2.97 -0.57
CA ALA A 11 -7.73 1.72 -0.03
C ALA A 11 -7.06 1.36 1.31
N LEU A 12 -7.78 1.60 2.39
CA LEU A 12 -7.37 1.36 3.77
C LEU A 12 -8.16 0.19 4.38
N PRO A 13 -7.60 -0.49 5.39
CA PRO A 13 -8.31 -1.51 6.12
C PRO A 13 -9.44 -0.91 6.95
N VAL A 14 -10.44 -1.75 7.28
CA VAL A 14 -11.54 -1.35 8.15
C VAL A 14 -11.12 -1.57 9.60
N VAL A 15 -11.38 -0.56 10.44
CA VAL A 15 -11.14 -0.62 11.88
C VAL A 15 -12.43 -1.04 12.56
N ALA A 16 -12.33 -2.06 13.42
CA ALA A 16 -13.41 -2.62 14.22
C ALA A 16 -14.71 -2.88 13.40
N PRO A 17 -14.65 -3.68 12.32
CA PRO A 17 -15.85 -3.98 11.54
C PRO A 17 -16.84 -4.82 12.37
N ASP A 18 -18.13 -4.53 12.21
CA ASP A 18 -19.24 -5.33 12.75
C ASP A 18 -19.83 -6.28 11.69
N ILE A 19 -19.51 -6.04 10.42
CA ILE A 19 -19.89 -6.86 9.27
C ILE A 19 -18.63 -7.09 8.44
N LYS A 20 -18.45 -8.31 7.95
CA LYS A 20 -17.32 -8.65 7.08
C LYS A 20 -17.31 -7.73 5.85
N PRO A 21 -16.18 -7.08 5.51
CA PRO A 21 -16.09 -6.21 4.35
C PRO A 21 -16.41 -6.96 3.05
N ASP A 22 -17.34 -6.40 2.28
CA ASP A 22 -17.69 -6.78 0.91
C ASP A 22 -17.84 -5.51 0.08
N THR A 23 -16.76 -5.06 -0.54
CA THR A 23 -16.71 -3.84 -1.33
C THR A 23 -17.41 -4.01 -2.68
N LEU A 24 -17.56 -5.25 -3.16
CA LEU A 24 -18.18 -5.54 -4.45
C LEU A 24 -19.68 -5.89 -4.34
N GLY A 25 -20.17 -6.20 -3.15
CA GLY A 25 -21.59 -6.49 -2.88
C GLY A 25 -22.04 -7.84 -3.43
N PHE A 26 -21.13 -8.81 -3.54
CA PHE A 26 -21.44 -10.15 -4.06
C PHE A 26 -21.70 -11.18 -2.97
N ALA A 27 -21.36 -10.88 -1.71
CA ALA A 27 -21.49 -11.78 -0.58
C ALA A 27 -22.65 -11.38 0.33
N GLU A 28 -23.25 -12.37 0.98
CA GLU A 28 -24.24 -12.12 2.03
C GLU A 28 -23.57 -11.45 3.25
N PRO A 29 -24.21 -10.43 3.86
CA PRO A 29 -23.66 -9.74 5.03
C PRO A 29 -23.39 -10.72 6.17
N THR A 30 -22.12 -10.93 6.48
CA THR A 30 -21.71 -11.82 7.58
C THR A 30 -21.41 -10.98 8.82
N PRO A 31 -22.20 -11.08 9.90
CA PRO A 31 -21.94 -10.33 11.13
C PRO A 31 -20.67 -10.85 11.82
N LEU A 32 -19.86 -9.91 12.32
CA LEU A 32 -18.65 -10.15 13.11
C LEU A 32 -18.92 -9.75 14.57
N CYS A 33 -18.13 -10.29 15.51
CA CYS A 33 -18.24 -9.96 16.94
C CYS A 33 -19.66 -10.16 17.53
N SER A 34 -20.38 -11.20 17.13
CA SER A 34 -21.77 -11.44 17.55
C SER A 34 -21.91 -12.05 18.95
N ALA A 35 -20.82 -12.58 19.53
CA ALA A 35 -20.86 -13.18 20.87
C ALA A 35 -20.92 -12.10 21.98
N PRO A 36 -21.67 -12.30 23.07
CA PRO A 36 -21.87 -11.30 24.13
C PRO A 36 -20.59 -10.84 24.86
N ASP A 37 -19.57 -11.68 24.86
CA ASP A 37 -18.27 -11.50 25.51
C ASP A 37 -17.10 -11.44 24.50
N ALA A 38 -17.40 -11.23 23.22
CA ALA A 38 -16.39 -11.15 22.18
C ALA A 38 -15.37 -10.03 22.46
N GLN A 39 -14.09 -10.38 22.44
CA GLN A 39 -13.00 -9.41 22.53
C GLN A 39 -12.35 -9.25 21.16
N ARG A 40 -12.07 -8.00 20.76
CA ARG A 40 -11.46 -7.74 19.47
C ARG A 40 -9.98 -8.12 19.48
N GLY A 41 -9.60 -9.03 18.58
CA GLY A 41 -8.22 -9.44 18.35
C GLY A 41 -7.61 -8.79 17.11
N LEU A 42 -6.29 -8.60 17.08
CA LEU A 42 -5.62 -8.09 15.86
C LEU A 42 -5.65 -9.11 14.71
N PHE A 43 -5.72 -10.39 15.03
CA PHE A 43 -5.65 -11.53 14.10
C PHE A 43 -6.77 -12.54 14.36
N ASP A 44 -7.91 -12.06 14.88
CA ASP A 44 -9.12 -12.86 15.09
C ASP A 44 -10.07 -12.66 13.89
N PRO A 45 -10.33 -13.69 13.05
CA PRO A 45 -11.21 -13.56 11.89
C PRO A 45 -12.68 -13.33 12.24
N ASP A 46 -13.13 -13.79 13.41
CA ASP A 46 -14.52 -13.70 13.85
C ASP A 46 -14.80 -12.38 14.59
N CYS A 47 -13.78 -11.82 15.25
CA CYS A 47 -13.87 -10.51 15.89
C CYS A 47 -12.60 -9.66 15.74
N PRO A 48 -12.34 -9.08 14.55
CA PRO A 48 -11.12 -8.32 14.28
C PRO A 48 -11.16 -6.89 14.85
N LEU A 49 -9.98 -6.42 15.26
CA LEU A 49 -9.71 -5.01 15.54
C LEU A 49 -9.43 -4.23 14.24
N VAL A 50 -8.68 -4.80 13.31
CA VAL A 50 -8.37 -4.21 12.00
C VAL A 50 -8.34 -5.33 10.98
N MET A 51 -9.12 -5.19 9.91
CA MET A 51 -9.29 -6.21 8.87
C MET A 51 -9.01 -5.61 7.49
N PRO A 52 -8.26 -6.30 6.61
CA PRO A 52 -8.13 -5.86 5.23
C PRO A 52 -9.48 -5.96 4.51
N ILE A 53 -9.70 -5.06 3.54
CA ILE A 53 -10.84 -5.13 2.64
C ILE A 53 -10.58 -6.14 1.51
N ASP A 54 -11.64 -6.56 0.86
CA ASP A 54 -11.72 -7.53 -0.24
C ASP A 54 -11.29 -6.99 -1.62
N ILE A 55 -10.71 -5.80 -1.64
CA ILE A 55 -10.10 -5.18 -2.83
C ILE A 55 -8.63 -4.83 -2.56
N GLY A 56 -7.91 -4.36 -3.58
CA GLY A 56 -6.49 -4.05 -3.45
C GLY A 56 -6.20 -3.04 -2.36
N THR A 57 -5.01 -3.10 -1.78
CA THR A 57 -4.58 -2.24 -0.68
C THR A 57 -3.74 -1.07 -1.20
N SER A 58 -3.85 0.09 -0.55
CA SER A 58 -3.08 1.29 -0.90
C SER A 58 -1.57 1.00 -0.95
N VAL A 59 -0.93 1.50 -2.01
CA VAL A 59 0.53 1.49 -2.18
C VAL A 59 1.20 2.31 -1.07
N LEU A 60 0.54 3.39 -0.61
CA LEU A 60 1.07 4.23 0.46
C LEU A 60 1.02 3.54 1.81
N LEU A 61 0.02 2.67 2.03
CA LEU A 61 -0.08 1.88 3.25
C LEU A 61 0.92 0.71 3.23
N SER A 62 0.98 -0.03 2.12
CA SER A 62 1.84 -1.21 1.98
C SER A 62 3.33 -0.87 1.80
N ALA A 63 3.65 0.28 1.22
CA ALA A 63 5.02 0.72 0.97
C ALA A 63 5.20 2.23 1.23
N PRO A 64 5.03 2.71 2.47
CA PRO A 64 5.08 4.14 2.80
C PRO A 64 6.45 4.77 2.53
N GLY A 65 7.52 3.96 2.48
CA GLY A 65 8.85 4.41 2.08
C GLY A 65 8.93 5.00 0.67
N LEU A 66 7.98 4.68 -0.22
CA LEU A 66 7.91 5.25 -1.55
C LEU A 66 7.70 6.78 -1.54
N LEU A 67 7.13 7.33 -0.46
CA LEU A 67 6.96 8.78 -0.28
C LEU A 67 8.31 9.53 -0.20
N LEU A 68 9.40 8.85 0.13
CA LEU A 68 10.73 9.45 0.17
C LEU A 68 11.17 9.94 -1.21
N ALA A 69 10.64 9.38 -2.30
CA ALA A 69 10.92 9.85 -3.66
C ALA A 69 10.65 11.35 -3.85
N LEU A 70 9.67 11.91 -3.13
CA LEU A 70 9.34 13.34 -3.19
C LEU A 70 10.50 14.23 -2.71
N LEU A 71 11.37 13.70 -1.85
CA LEU A 71 12.54 14.42 -1.34
C LEU A 71 13.73 14.41 -2.31
N ALA A 72 13.67 13.63 -3.39
CA ALA A 72 14.74 13.53 -4.38
C ALA A 72 14.93 14.82 -5.20
N PHE A 73 13.86 15.59 -5.41
CA PHE A 73 13.84 16.77 -6.28
C PHE A 73 14.54 18.01 -5.69
N GLY A 74 15.01 17.94 -4.44
CA GLY A 74 15.70 19.05 -3.78
C GLY A 74 17.20 19.21 -4.11
N ARG A 75 17.81 18.30 -4.89
CA ARG A 75 19.28 18.27 -5.12
C ARG A 75 19.66 18.59 -6.58
N ARG A 76 20.35 19.73 -6.78
CA ARG A 76 20.69 20.30 -8.11
C ARG A 76 21.51 19.41 -9.07
N PRO A 77 22.50 18.60 -8.66
CA PRO A 77 23.24 17.78 -9.63
C PRO A 77 22.48 16.52 -10.10
N ILE A 78 21.34 16.19 -9.47
CA ILE A 78 20.62 14.91 -9.67
C ILE A 78 19.32 15.11 -10.47
N VAL A 79 19.07 16.34 -10.92
CA VAL A 79 17.83 16.75 -11.59
C VAL A 79 17.52 15.91 -12.84
N ARG A 80 18.52 15.49 -13.62
CA ARG A 80 18.28 14.67 -14.83
C ARG A 80 17.76 13.27 -14.50
N LEU A 81 18.37 12.60 -13.51
CA LEU A 81 17.92 11.30 -13.03
C LEU A 81 16.55 11.41 -12.38
N ALA A 82 16.34 12.47 -11.57
CA ALA A 82 15.08 12.72 -10.90
C ALA A 82 13.93 12.96 -11.89
N LEU A 83 14.16 13.79 -12.92
CA LEU A 83 13.18 14.08 -13.95
C LEU A 83 12.92 12.86 -14.86
N GLY A 84 13.97 12.16 -15.30
CA GLY A 84 13.83 10.97 -16.13
C GLY A 84 13.06 9.85 -15.42
N GLY A 85 13.47 9.50 -14.21
CA GLY A 85 12.78 8.52 -13.37
C GLY A 85 11.35 8.95 -13.04
N GLY A 86 11.15 10.22 -12.68
CA GLY A 86 9.81 10.77 -12.40
C GLY A 86 8.88 10.70 -13.61
N LEU A 87 9.37 11.05 -14.81
CA LEU A 87 8.60 10.97 -16.04
C LEU A 87 8.24 9.52 -16.40
N SER A 88 9.19 8.59 -16.26
CA SER A 88 8.93 7.16 -16.45
C SER A 88 7.86 6.65 -15.48
N VAL A 89 7.94 7.02 -14.19
CA VAL A 89 6.93 6.64 -13.19
C VAL A 89 5.55 7.15 -13.59
N VAL A 90 5.44 8.44 -13.96
CA VAL A 90 4.16 9.03 -14.35
C VAL A 90 3.59 8.36 -15.61
N ALA A 91 4.42 8.15 -16.65
CA ALA A 91 3.97 7.54 -17.89
C ALA A 91 3.44 6.11 -17.68
N ILE A 92 4.19 5.28 -16.93
CA ILE A 92 3.79 3.91 -16.64
C ILE A 92 2.56 3.88 -15.72
N ALA A 93 2.53 4.71 -14.67
CA ALA A 93 1.38 4.79 -13.78
C ALA A 93 0.10 5.20 -14.52
N LEU A 94 0.17 6.16 -15.44
CA LEU A 94 -0.98 6.57 -16.25
C LEU A 94 -1.50 5.43 -17.13
N PHE A 95 -0.59 4.67 -17.75
CA PHE A 95 -0.97 3.48 -18.52
C PHE A 95 -1.65 2.43 -17.63
N ASN A 96 -1.05 2.14 -16.47
CA ASN A 96 -1.58 1.16 -15.52
C ASN A 96 -2.93 1.57 -14.91
N LEU A 97 -3.14 2.85 -14.64
CA LEU A 97 -4.42 3.37 -14.16
C LEU A 97 -5.53 3.34 -15.24
N SER A 98 -5.15 3.29 -16.51
CA SER A 98 -6.04 3.15 -17.66
C SER A 98 -6.38 1.69 -17.97
N HIS A 99 -5.55 0.75 -17.52
CA HIS A 99 -5.69 -0.66 -17.79
C HIS A 99 -6.57 -1.35 -16.72
N PHE A 100 -7.60 -2.06 -17.16
CA PHE A 100 -8.49 -2.84 -16.29
C PHE A 100 -8.15 -4.33 -16.42
N SER A 101 -7.24 -4.80 -15.56
CA SER A 101 -6.90 -6.22 -15.41
C SER A 101 -6.83 -6.56 -13.91
N GLN A 102 -6.67 -7.83 -13.54
CA GLN A 102 -6.75 -8.34 -12.15
C GLN A 102 -5.69 -7.80 -11.17
N GLY A 103 -4.80 -6.88 -11.59
CA GLY A 103 -3.78 -6.32 -10.71
C GLY A 103 -4.30 -5.30 -9.69
N TRP A 104 -5.49 -4.73 -9.88
CA TRP A 104 -6.05 -3.71 -8.97
C TRP A 104 -6.66 -4.31 -7.69
N VAL A 105 -7.06 -5.59 -7.70
CA VAL A 105 -7.61 -6.29 -6.51
C VAL A 105 -6.52 -6.84 -5.58
N GLN A 106 -5.27 -6.86 -6.02
CA GLN A 106 -4.19 -7.52 -5.29
C GLN A 106 -3.58 -6.61 -4.22
N TRP A 107 -3.04 -7.22 -3.17
CA TRP A 107 -2.33 -6.54 -2.10
C TRP A 107 -1.25 -5.59 -2.64
N GLY A 108 -1.22 -4.37 -2.09
CA GLY A 108 -0.24 -3.35 -2.49
C GLY A 108 -0.36 -2.88 -3.94
N TYR A 109 -1.54 -3.06 -4.57
CA TYR A 109 -1.85 -2.63 -5.92
C TYR A 109 -0.77 -3.07 -6.92
N ARG A 110 -0.81 -4.35 -7.33
CA ARG A 110 0.27 -5.02 -8.08
C ARG A 110 0.81 -4.24 -9.28
N PHE A 111 -0.03 -3.47 -9.97
CA PHE A 111 0.42 -2.62 -11.08
C PHE A 111 1.47 -1.56 -10.66
N SER A 112 1.67 -1.34 -9.37
CA SER A 112 2.76 -0.51 -8.87
C SER A 112 4.14 -1.08 -9.19
N LEU A 113 4.26 -2.41 -9.29
CA LEU A 113 5.53 -3.10 -9.59
C LEU A 113 6.14 -2.68 -10.94
N ASP A 114 5.34 -2.20 -11.88
CA ASP A 114 5.83 -1.81 -13.21
C ASP A 114 6.56 -0.46 -13.18
N PHE A 115 6.19 0.45 -12.26
CA PHE A 115 6.86 1.75 -12.13
C PHE A 115 7.84 1.81 -10.94
N ILE A 116 7.74 0.90 -9.96
CA ILE A 116 8.63 0.86 -8.79
C ILE A 116 10.12 0.83 -9.17
N PRO A 117 10.60 0.08 -10.19
CA PRO A 117 12.01 0.09 -10.58
C PRO A 117 12.55 1.48 -10.94
N PHE A 118 11.70 2.36 -11.49
CA PHE A 118 12.05 3.74 -11.83
C PHE A 118 11.89 4.69 -10.63
N LEU A 119 11.04 4.33 -9.68
CA LEU A 119 10.81 5.07 -8.43
C LEU A 119 11.90 4.81 -7.38
N LEU A 120 12.45 3.59 -7.32
CA LEU A 120 13.43 3.19 -6.32
C LEU A 120 14.70 4.06 -6.27
N PRO A 121 15.30 4.48 -7.41
CA PRO A 121 16.41 5.43 -7.38
C PRO A 121 16.03 6.76 -6.71
N LEU A 122 14.80 7.26 -6.95
CA LEU A 122 14.29 8.48 -6.32
C LEU A 122 14.11 8.28 -4.81
N VAL A 123 13.56 7.14 -4.40
CA VAL A 123 13.42 6.76 -2.99
C VAL A 123 14.79 6.73 -2.31
N ALA A 124 15.79 6.09 -2.92
CA ALA A 124 17.15 6.02 -2.37
C ALA A 124 17.77 7.41 -2.20
N LEU A 125 17.60 8.29 -3.20
CA LEU A 125 18.05 9.68 -3.14
C LEU A 125 17.36 10.46 -2.01
N GLY A 126 16.04 10.32 -1.87
CA GLY A 126 15.28 10.96 -0.81
C GLY A 126 15.59 10.42 0.58
N ALA A 127 15.87 9.12 0.68
CA ALA A 127 16.24 8.43 1.90
C ALA A 127 17.64 8.84 2.39
N ALA A 128 18.57 9.15 1.49
CA ALA A 128 19.96 9.46 1.84
C ALA A 128 20.13 10.88 2.41
N ARG A 129 20.97 10.98 3.45
CA ARG A 129 21.56 12.23 3.94
C ARG A 129 22.75 12.66 3.07
N ALA A 130 23.32 13.83 3.35
CA ALA A 130 24.50 14.33 2.61
C ALA A 130 25.74 13.44 2.82
N ASP A 131 25.82 12.74 3.96
CA ASP A 131 26.87 11.78 4.31
C ASP A 131 26.61 10.35 3.75
N GLY A 132 25.57 10.17 2.92
CA GLY A 132 25.19 8.89 2.34
C GLY A 132 24.43 7.94 3.27
N ARG A 133 24.29 8.26 4.56
CA ARG A 133 23.56 7.41 5.51
C ARG A 133 22.05 7.58 5.34
N PRO A 134 21.23 6.55 5.64
CA PRO A 134 19.78 6.69 5.60
C PRO A 134 19.30 7.67 6.68
N ARG A 135 18.31 8.49 6.35
CA ARG A 135 17.56 9.29 7.33
C ARG A 135 16.81 8.34 8.27
N LEU A 136 16.67 8.70 9.54
CA LEU A 136 15.88 7.92 10.49
C LEU A 136 14.44 7.70 9.97
N VAL A 137 13.85 8.75 9.39
CA VAL A 137 12.53 8.66 8.74
C VAL A 137 12.50 7.57 7.66
N ALA A 138 13.57 7.40 6.89
CA ALA A 138 13.61 6.35 5.87
C ALA A 138 13.56 4.95 6.49
N VAL A 139 14.32 4.74 7.57
CA VAL A 139 14.32 3.47 8.31
C VAL A 139 12.93 3.21 8.90
N VAL A 140 12.32 4.20 9.55
CA VAL A 140 10.98 4.09 10.14
C VAL A 140 9.95 3.71 9.09
N LEU A 141 9.94 4.38 7.92
CA LEU A 141 8.97 4.08 6.86
C LEU A 141 9.18 2.68 6.25
N VAL A 142 10.43 2.24 6.08
CA VAL A 142 10.71 0.88 5.58
C VAL A 142 10.27 -0.18 6.59
N VAL A 143 10.57 0.01 7.87
CA VAL A 143 10.14 -0.91 8.94
C VAL A 143 8.60 -0.93 9.04
N ALA A 144 7.95 0.24 8.97
CA ALA A 144 6.49 0.32 8.97
C ALA A 144 5.88 -0.44 7.78
N GLY A 145 6.44 -0.28 6.57
CA GLY A 145 6.03 -1.04 5.40
C GLY A 145 6.21 -2.54 5.59
N ALA A 146 7.35 -2.98 6.15
CA ALA A 146 7.58 -4.40 6.42
C ALA A 146 6.55 -4.97 7.41
N LEU A 147 6.20 -4.23 8.48
CA LEU A 147 5.18 -4.63 9.44
C LEU A 147 3.79 -4.70 8.80
N VAL A 148 3.44 -3.75 7.92
CA VAL A 148 2.18 -3.78 7.18
C VAL A 148 2.11 -4.99 6.24
N ASN A 149 3.20 -5.33 5.55
CA ASN A 149 3.23 -6.52 4.70
C ASN A 149 3.16 -7.82 5.50
N LEU A 150 3.82 -7.89 6.67
CA LEU A 150 3.68 -9.02 7.58
C LEU A 150 2.23 -9.18 8.07
N TRP A 151 1.59 -8.06 8.42
CA TRP A 151 0.18 -8.03 8.79
C TRP A 151 -0.71 -8.53 7.64
N GLY A 152 -0.48 -8.06 6.41
CA GLY A 152 -1.19 -8.49 5.22
C GLY A 152 -1.04 -9.98 4.91
N VAL A 153 0.18 -10.52 4.96
CA VAL A 153 0.45 -11.94 4.76
C VAL A 153 -0.26 -12.79 5.81
N THR A 154 -0.24 -12.35 7.08
CA THR A 154 -0.90 -13.04 8.18
C THR A 154 -2.41 -13.13 7.93
N TRP A 155 -3.04 -12.02 7.53
CA TRP A 155 -4.46 -12.01 7.17
C TRP A 155 -4.77 -12.84 5.92
N GLY A 156 -3.92 -12.82 4.90
CA GLY A 156 -4.09 -13.67 3.72
C GLY A 156 -4.15 -15.16 4.09
N GLN A 157 -3.28 -15.61 5.00
CA GLN A 157 -3.31 -16.98 5.52
C GLN A 157 -4.58 -17.28 6.34
N LEU A 158 -5.01 -16.36 7.21
CA LEU A 158 -6.21 -16.53 8.03
C LEU A 158 -7.51 -16.58 7.22
N LEU A 159 -7.57 -15.84 6.10
CA LEU A 159 -8.74 -15.74 5.23
C LEU A 159 -8.73 -16.76 4.08
N GLY A 160 -7.62 -17.48 3.88
CA GLY A 160 -7.47 -18.48 2.82
C GLY A 160 -7.35 -17.86 1.41
N TRP A 161 -6.67 -16.71 1.30
CA TRP A 161 -6.41 -16.01 0.05
C TRP A 161 -5.14 -16.48 -0.67
#